data_AF-A0A7S3DWJ8-F1
#
_entry.id   AF-A0A7S3DWJ8-F1
#
_cell.length_a   1.000
_cell.length_b   1.000
_cell.length_c   1.000
_cell.angle_alpha   90.00
_cell.angle_beta   90.00
_cell.angle_gamma   90.00
#
_symmetry.space_group_name_H-M   'P 1'
#
loop_
_entity.id
_entity.type
_entity.pdbx_description
1 polymer ?
#
loop_
_entity_poly.entity_id
_entity_poly.type
_entity_poly.pdbx_seq_one_letter_code
_entity_poly.pdbx_strand_id
1 'polypeptide(L)'
;RAPTMLPTVSPTQSPTQSPTVAPTTSPTQSPVEPSNVCACTPATYTFELDFTGDCNTTTLAGNGNGAIADTACLLENFAPGGNPANADFVPVDVTAIFILELDQSLSVVGQKTVTGDQSNGFQFDYSSVVNTPNLMDAQLPGGLQISLTGTNNAGNIIVNTWVILFDNTACGIVPVLAINDEIGWINIVDVTAPVDEYCP
;
A
#
# COMPACT_ATOMS: atom_id res chain seq x y z
N ARG A 1 107.84 9.12 1.13
CA ARG A 1 107.08 8.10 0.37
C ARG A 1 106.23 7.33 1.38
N ALA A 2 104.94 7.64 1.47
CA ALA A 2 103.94 6.87 2.21
C ALA A 2 102.55 7.27 1.69
N PRO A 3 101.90 6.43 0.87
CA PRO A 3 100.45 6.39 0.76
C PRO A 3 99.95 5.32 1.76
N THR A 4 98.77 5.40 2.35
CA THR A 4 97.49 5.16 1.66
C THR A 4 96.37 5.56 2.63
N MET A 5 95.51 6.49 2.22
CA MET A 5 94.28 6.83 2.95
C MET A 5 93.18 5.82 2.59
N LEU A 6 92.50 5.29 3.60
CA LEU A 6 91.33 4.42 3.46
C LEU A 6 90.05 5.26 3.25
N PRO A 7 89.05 4.72 2.52
CA PRO A 7 87.95 5.52 1.99
C PRO A 7 86.84 5.79 3.02
N THR A 8 86.28 6.99 2.89
CA THR A 8 85.09 7.53 3.53
C THR A 8 83.85 6.70 3.22
N VAL A 9 83.13 6.23 4.24
CA VAL A 9 81.77 5.68 4.10
C VAL A 9 80.72 6.77 4.31
N SER A 10 79.79 6.86 3.36
CA SER A 10 78.47 7.51 3.42
C SER A 10 77.46 6.46 2.93
N PRO A 11 76.15 6.73 2.90
CA PRO A 11 75.22 7.27 3.88
C PRO A 11 74.09 6.25 4.18
N THR A 12 73.28 6.41 5.23
CA THR A 12 71.97 5.74 5.29
C THR A 12 70.91 6.65 5.87
N GLN A 13 70.17 7.35 4.99
CA GLN A 13 68.83 7.83 5.29
C GLN A 13 67.88 6.63 5.19
N SER A 14 67.17 6.31 6.27
CA SER A 14 66.09 5.34 6.27
C SER A 14 64.83 5.95 5.63
N PRO A 15 64.17 5.29 4.67
CA PRO A 15 62.90 5.75 4.13
C PRO A 15 61.76 5.30 5.06
N THR A 16 61.07 6.25 5.68
CA THR A 16 59.79 5.99 6.35
C THR A 16 58.66 6.22 5.35
N GLN A 17 58.31 5.21 4.55
CA GLN A 17 57.01 5.17 3.86
C GLN A 17 56.59 3.73 3.60
N SER A 18 55.49 3.29 4.21
CA SER A 18 54.40 2.47 3.62
C SER A 18 53.48 1.91 4.72
N PRO A 19 52.21 1.56 4.44
CA PRO A 19 51.18 2.46 3.94
C PRO A 19 49.89 2.41 4.79
N THR A 20 49.22 3.55 4.91
CA THR A 20 47.82 3.68 5.37
C THR A 20 46.88 3.42 4.20
N VAL A 21 46.19 2.27 4.17
CA VAL A 21 44.77 2.12 3.74
C VAL A 21 44.29 0.74 4.24
N ALA A 22 43.40 0.72 5.24
CA ALA A 22 42.61 -0.48 5.52
C ALA A 22 41.50 -0.58 4.45
N PRO A 23 41.24 -1.75 3.86
CA PRO A 23 40.18 -1.88 2.87
C PRO A 23 38.84 -1.72 3.59
N THR A 24 38.12 -0.65 3.28
CA THR A 24 36.72 -0.50 3.65
C THR A 24 35.93 -1.41 2.72
N THR A 25 35.69 -2.65 3.14
CA THR A 25 34.70 -3.52 2.49
C THR A 25 33.33 -2.93 2.79
N SER A 26 32.85 -2.02 1.94
CA SER A 26 31.41 -1.77 1.84
C SER A 26 30.73 -3.10 1.52
N PRO A 27 29.59 -3.42 2.15
CA PRO A 27 28.85 -4.61 1.77
C PRO A 27 28.40 -4.40 0.33
N THR A 28 28.91 -5.22 -0.58
CA THR A 28 28.26 -5.46 -1.87
C THR A 28 26.82 -5.86 -1.53
N GLN A 29 25.84 -5.07 -1.96
CA GLN A 29 24.44 -5.46 -1.88
C GLN A 29 24.34 -6.86 -2.50
N SER A 30 23.88 -7.83 -1.71
CA SER A 30 23.59 -9.16 -2.22
C SER A 30 22.69 -9.03 -3.45
N PRO A 31 22.82 -9.92 -4.45
CA PRO A 31 21.88 -9.96 -5.55
C PRO A 31 20.45 -10.00 -4.96
N VAL A 32 19.65 -8.99 -5.27
CA VAL A 32 18.21 -9.05 -5.06
C VAL A 32 17.75 -10.14 -6.01
N GLU A 33 17.41 -11.30 -5.47
CA GLU A 33 16.70 -12.33 -6.24
C GLU A 33 15.50 -11.65 -6.90
N PRO A 34 15.23 -11.87 -8.20
CA PRO A 34 14.07 -11.28 -8.84
C PRO A 34 12.82 -11.65 -8.03
N SER A 35 12.15 -10.64 -7.47
CA SER A 35 10.97 -10.89 -6.67
C SER A 35 9.88 -11.42 -7.60
N ASN A 36 9.30 -12.57 -7.22
CA ASN A 36 8.14 -13.13 -7.93
C ASN A 36 6.83 -12.51 -7.43
N VAL A 37 6.91 -11.40 -6.70
CA VAL A 37 5.78 -10.73 -6.06
C VAL A 37 5.51 -9.45 -6.82
N CYS A 38 4.33 -9.37 -7.42
CA CYS A 38 3.88 -8.18 -8.14
C CYS A 38 2.90 -7.38 -7.28
N ALA A 39 2.83 -6.06 -7.43
CA ALA A 39 1.75 -5.29 -6.84
C ALA A 39 0.47 -5.49 -7.66
N CYS A 40 -0.54 -6.17 -7.12
CA CYS A 40 -1.85 -6.27 -7.76
C CYS A 40 -2.71 -5.01 -7.53
N THR A 41 -2.28 -4.13 -6.62
CA THR A 41 -3.02 -2.91 -6.27
C THR A 41 -2.83 -1.81 -7.30
N PRO A 42 -3.90 -1.09 -7.68
CA PRO A 42 -3.79 0.19 -8.36
C PRO A 42 -2.86 1.18 -7.65
N ALA A 43 -2.12 2.00 -8.41
CA ALA A 43 -1.30 3.09 -7.86
C ALA A 43 -2.17 4.23 -7.32
N THR A 44 -3.27 4.53 -7.98
CA THR A 44 -4.26 5.50 -7.51
C THR A 44 -5.67 5.00 -7.72
N TYR A 45 -6.55 5.46 -6.85
CA TYR A 45 -7.98 5.19 -6.85
C TYR A 45 -8.71 6.52 -6.76
N THR A 46 -9.82 6.64 -7.49
CA THR A 46 -10.88 7.60 -7.19
C THR A 46 -12.14 6.82 -6.88
N PHE A 47 -12.66 7.06 -5.68
CA PHE A 47 -13.89 6.46 -5.20
C PHE A 47 -15.02 7.48 -5.23
N GLU A 48 -16.24 7.02 -5.45
CA GLU A 48 -17.47 7.78 -5.30
C GLU A 48 -18.35 7.12 -4.23
N LEU A 49 -18.93 7.92 -3.34
CA LEU A 49 -19.94 7.44 -2.41
C LEU A 49 -21.23 7.09 -3.17
N ASP A 50 -21.69 5.86 -3.04
CA ASP A 50 -23.01 5.42 -3.49
C ASP A 50 -23.81 4.86 -2.31
N PHE A 51 -24.74 5.67 -1.81
CA PHE A 51 -25.58 5.34 -0.66
C PHE A 51 -26.65 4.28 -0.99
N THR A 52 -26.80 3.89 -2.26
CA THR A 52 -27.66 2.76 -2.64
C THR A 52 -26.96 1.41 -2.51
N GLY A 53 -25.62 1.42 -2.43
CA GLY A 53 -24.81 0.23 -2.27
C GLY A 53 -24.98 -0.44 -0.91
N ASP A 54 -24.69 -1.74 -0.87
CA ASP A 54 -24.72 -2.55 0.34
C ASP A 54 -23.62 -3.62 0.32
N CYS A 55 -23.60 -4.50 1.34
CA CYS A 55 -22.67 -5.64 1.37
C CYS A 55 -23.22 -6.93 0.76
N ASN A 56 -24.42 -6.90 0.17
CA ASN A 56 -25.02 -8.06 -0.52
C ASN A 56 -24.66 -8.09 -2.00
N THR A 57 -24.33 -6.91 -2.54
CA THR A 57 -23.93 -6.71 -3.93
C THR A 57 -22.49 -6.24 -3.96
N THR A 58 -21.60 -7.12 -4.44
CA THR A 58 -20.18 -6.81 -4.62
C THR A 58 -19.78 -7.25 -6.02
N THR A 59 -19.28 -6.31 -6.81
CA THR A 59 -19.08 -6.48 -8.26
C THR A 59 -17.63 -6.24 -8.68
N LEU A 60 -16.67 -6.66 -7.85
CA LEU A 60 -15.25 -6.46 -8.15
C LEU A 60 -14.80 -7.34 -9.33
N ALA A 61 -14.24 -6.73 -10.39
CA ALA A 61 -13.75 -7.42 -11.59
C ALA A 61 -12.67 -8.47 -11.29
N GLY A 62 -11.89 -8.26 -10.23
CA GLY A 62 -10.87 -9.18 -9.73
C GLY A 62 -11.43 -10.43 -9.03
N ASN A 63 -12.70 -10.42 -8.65
CA ASN A 63 -13.27 -11.51 -7.87
C ASN A 63 -13.40 -12.77 -8.72
N GLY A 64 -12.73 -13.84 -8.30
CA GLY A 64 -12.70 -15.12 -9.02
C GLY A 64 -11.74 -15.19 -10.21
N ASN A 65 -10.98 -14.11 -10.49
CA ASN A 65 -9.92 -14.14 -11.50
C ASN A 65 -8.55 -14.52 -10.91
N GLY A 66 -8.41 -14.55 -9.59
CA GLY A 66 -7.21 -14.95 -8.86
C GLY A 66 -6.37 -13.80 -8.32
N ALA A 67 -6.56 -12.56 -8.77
CA ALA A 67 -5.82 -11.40 -8.27
C ALA A 67 -6.39 -10.81 -6.95
N ILE A 68 -7.66 -11.11 -6.64
CA ILE A 68 -8.27 -10.87 -5.34
C ILE A 68 -8.32 -12.19 -4.58
N ALA A 69 -7.62 -12.25 -3.45
CA ALA A 69 -7.54 -13.42 -2.58
C ALA A 69 -8.83 -13.59 -1.76
N ASP A 70 -9.34 -12.50 -1.20
CA ASP A 70 -10.57 -12.50 -0.39
C ASP A 70 -11.17 -11.09 -0.30
N THR A 71 -12.45 -11.03 0.04
CA THR A 71 -13.19 -9.79 0.22
C THR A 71 -14.14 -9.93 1.40
N ALA A 72 -14.20 -8.93 2.27
CA ALA A 72 -15.22 -8.86 3.30
C ALA A 72 -15.87 -7.48 3.31
N CYS A 73 -17.18 -7.45 3.57
CA CYS A 73 -17.96 -6.24 3.71
C CYS A 73 -18.91 -6.40 4.89
N LEU A 74 -18.97 -5.40 5.75
CA LEU A 74 -19.81 -5.35 6.93
C LEU A 74 -20.54 -4.02 7.01
N LEU A 75 -21.81 -4.09 7.40
CA LEU A 75 -22.63 -2.94 7.76
C LEU A 75 -23.04 -3.08 9.23
N GLU A 76 -22.81 -2.03 10.01
CA GLU A 76 -23.16 -1.95 11.42
C GLU A 76 -24.06 -0.74 11.67
N ASN A 77 -25.06 -0.90 12.54
CA ASN A 77 -25.96 0.17 12.94
C ASN A 77 -25.99 0.23 14.46
N PHE A 78 -25.61 1.38 15.01
CA PHE A 78 -25.46 1.61 16.43
C PHE A 78 -26.73 2.20 17.07
N ALA A 79 -27.91 1.81 16.56
CA ALA A 79 -29.20 2.20 17.12
C ALA A 79 -29.37 1.75 18.58
N PRO A 80 -29.76 2.64 19.52
CA PRO A 80 -30.00 2.26 20.90
C PRO A 80 -31.17 1.27 21.01
N GLY A 81 -30.90 0.04 21.47
CA GLY A 81 -31.94 -0.99 21.66
C GLY A 81 -32.61 -1.48 20.38
N GLY A 82 -32.01 -1.27 19.21
CA GLY A 82 -32.55 -1.65 17.92
C GLY A 82 -32.58 -3.16 17.70
N ASN A 83 -33.60 -3.64 16.99
CA ASN A 83 -33.61 -5.00 16.44
C ASN A 83 -32.78 -5.00 15.14
N PRO A 84 -31.69 -5.78 15.03
CA PRO A 84 -30.84 -5.79 13.85
C PRO A 84 -31.56 -6.25 12.58
N ALA A 85 -32.68 -6.97 12.69
CA ALA A 85 -33.39 -7.51 11.53
C ALA A 85 -34.04 -6.46 10.61
N ASN A 86 -34.27 -5.23 11.10
CA ASN A 86 -34.88 -4.14 10.33
C ASN A 86 -34.05 -2.84 10.44
N ALA A 87 -32.74 -2.96 10.64
CA ALA A 87 -31.87 -1.81 10.76
C ALA A 87 -31.75 -1.10 9.40
N ASP A 88 -31.89 0.22 9.41
CA ASP A 88 -31.67 1.08 8.25
C ASP A 88 -30.17 1.36 8.13
N PHE A 89 -29.55 0.82 7.08
CA PHE A 89 -28.12 1.00 6.79
C PHE A 89 -27.87 2.01 5.66
N VAL A 90 -28.88 2.77 5.25
CA VAL A 90 -28.74 3.78 4.19
C VAL A 90 -28.28 5.10 4.82
N PRO A 91 -27.07 5.59 4.52
CA PRO A 91 -26.62 6.89 5.01
C PRO A 91 -27.40 8.03 4.36
N VAL A 92 -27.61 9.10 5.12
CA VAL A 92 -27.99 10.43 4.59
C VAL A 92 -26.78 11.35 4.50
N ASP A 93 -25.73 11.05 5.27
CA ASP A 93 -24.42 11.68 5.22
C ASP A 93 -23.34 10.68 5.68
N VAL A 94 -22.11 10.90 5.19
CA VAL A 94 -20.89 10.24 5.70
C VAL A 94 -19.98 11.32 6.27
N THR A 95 -19.59 11.21 7.54
CA THR A 95 -18.79 12.22 8.25
C THR A 95 -17.30 11.90 8.30
N ALA A 96 -16.95 10.62 8.15
CA ALA A 96 -15.57 10.15 8.18
C ALA A 96 -15.37 8.96 7.25
N ILE A 97 -14.27 8.99 6.51
CA ILE A 97 -13.77 7.88 5.70
C ILE A 97 -12.34 7.61 6.15
N PHE A 98 -12.09 6.38 6.57
CA PHE A 98 -10.78 5.92 7.01
C PHE A 98 -10.28 4.81 6.08
N ILE A 99 -9.14 5.05 5.46
CA ILE A 99 -8.51 4.16 4.49
C ILE A 99 -7.24 3.62 5.12
N LEU A 100 -7.08 2.30 5.10
CA LEU A 100 -5.86 1.60 5.45
C LEU A 100 -5.41 0.76 4.26
N GLU A 101 -4.16 0.93 3.87
CA GLU A 101 -3.46 0.01 2.99
C GLU A 101 -2.54 -0.86 3.83
N LEU A 102 -2.63 -2.16 3.60
CA LEU A 102 -2.05 -3.20 4.41
C LEU A 102 -1.02 -3.96 3.58
N ASP A 103 0.12 -4.32 4.15
CA ASP A 103 1.08 -5.22 3.51
C ASP A 103 0.59 -6.69 3.49
N GLN A 104 1.42 -7.58 2.95
CA GLN A 104 1.19 -9.03 2.92
C GLN A 104 0.99 -9.68 4.30
N SER A 105 1.44 -9.03 5.38
CA SER A 105 1.28 -9.47 6.77
C SER A 105 0.16 -8.72 7.50
N LEU A 106 -0.67 -7.97 6.76
CA LEU A 106 -1.75 -7.13 7.27
C LEU A 106 -1.30 -6.00 8.20
N SER A 107 -0.04 -5.57 8.11
CA SER A 107 0.45 -4.37 8.80
C SER A 107 0.18 -3.12 7.97
N VAL A 108 -0.14 -2.00 8.62
CA VAL A 108 -0.46 -0.76 7.93
C VAL A 108 0.80 -0.18 7.28
N VAL A 109 0.76 -0.01 5.96
CA VAL A 109 1.81 0.65 5.16
C VAL A 109 1.36 1.99 4.59
N GLY A 110 0.06 2.20 4.42
CA GLY A 110 -0.53 3.46 3.99
C GLY A 110 -1.82 3.76 4.75
N GLN A 111 -2.12 5.04 4.96
CA GLN A 111 -3.37 5.45 5.57
C GLN A 111 -3.83 6.83 5.11
N LYS A 112 -5.14 7.04 5.04
CA LYS A 112 -5.74 8.35 4.77
C LYS A 112 -7.05 8.50 5.55
N THR A 113 -7.30 9.71 6.03
CA THR A 113 -8.59 10.08 6.62
C THR A 113 -9.19 11.22 5.81
N VAL A 114 -10.47 11.10 5.47
CA VAL A 114 -11.31 12.17 4.94
C VAL A 114 -12.38 12.46 5.98
N THR A 115 -12.62 13.74 6.29
CA THR A 115 -13.56 14.17 7.34
C THR A 115 -14.43 15.32 6.86
N GLY A 116 -15.64 15.42 7.43
CA GLY A 116 -16.64 16.42 7.10
C GLY A 116 -17.86 15.77 6.46
N ASP A 117 -18.94 16.54 6.29
CA ASP A 117 -20.22 16.02 5.83
C ASP A 117 -20.19 15.76 4.32
N GLN A 118 -20.11 14.48 3.94
CA GLN A 118 -20.09 14.02 2.55
C GLN A 118 -21.48 13.50 2.16
N SER A 119 -21.98 13.97 1.02
CA SER A 119 -23.24 13.51 0.43
C SER A 119 -23.01 12.35 -0.53
N ASN A 120 -24.10 11.69 -0.91
CA ASN A 120 -24.09 10.76 -2.03
C ASN A 120 -23.47 11.39 -3.28
N GLY A 121 -22.66 10.63 -4.03
CA GLY A 121 -21.90 11.11 -5.18
C GLY A 121 -20.63 11.91 -4.85
N PHE A 122 -20.27 12.05 -3.57
CA PHE A 122 -19.01 12.67 -3.20
C PHE A 122 -17.83 11.78 -3.62
N GLN A 123 -16.82 12.38 -4.25
CA GLN A 123 -15.63 11.68 -4.72
C GLN A 123 -14.41 11.99 -3.86
N PHE A 124 -13.56 10.98 -3.66
CA PHE A 124 -12.30 11.12 -2.96
C PHE A 124 -11.22 10.20 -3.52
N ASP A 125 -9.99 10.71 -3.54
CA ASP A 125 -8.86 9.97 -4.09
C ASP A 125 -8.07 9.22 -3.01
N TYR A 126 -7.38 8.16 -3.40
CA TYR A 126 -6.35 7.51 -2.60
C TYR A 126 -5.13 7.19 -3.47
N SER A 127 -3.93 7.48 -2.96
CA SER A 127 -2.67 7.10 -3.61
C SER A 127 -2.04 5.98 -2.79
N SER A 128 -1.90 4.81 -3.41
CA SER A 128 -1.23 3.65 -2.82
C SER A 128 0.25 3.94 -2.61
N VAL A 129 0.86 3.25 -1.65
CA VAL A 129 2.33 3.24 -1.49
C VAL A 129 3.04 2.79 -2.77
N VAL A 130 2.41 1.96 -3.63
CA VAL A 130 3.03 1.53 -4.91
C VAL A 130 3.19 2.66 -5.92
N ASN A 131 2.62 3.82 -5.65
CA ASN A 131 2.91 5.05 -6.39
C ASN A 131 4.23 5.72 -5.95
N THR A 132 4.92 5.15 -4.97
CA THR A 132 6.26 5.58 -4.52
C THR A 132 7.33 4.64 -5.06
N PRO A 133 8.48 5.15 -5.55
CA PRO A 133 9.55 4.31 -6.10
C PRO A 133 10.41 3.66 -5.00
N ASN A 134 11.09 2.55 -5.31
CA ASN A 134 11.99 1.80 -4.42
C ASN A 134 11.34 1.24 -3.14
N LEU A 135 10.10 0.78 -3.19
CA LEU A 135 9.49 0.01 -2.10
C LEU A 135 10.19 -1.34 -1.94
N MET A 136 10.32 -1.78 -0.69
CA MET A 136 10.71 -3.15 -0.40
C MET A 136 9.53 -4.10 -0.65
N ASP A 137 9.79 -5.34 -1.10
CA ASP A 137 8.74 -6.36 -1.31
C ASP A 137 7.84 -6.55 -0.07
N ALA A 138 8.41 -6.46 1.13
CA ALA A 138 7.69 -6.57 2.40
C ALA A 138 6.67 -5.45 2.62
N GLN A 139 6.78 -4.34 1.89
CA GLN A 139 5.88 -3.19 1.94
C GLN A 139 4.85 -3.21 0.80
N LEU A 140 4.91 -4.19 -0.11
CA LEU A 140 3.93 -4.31 -1.16
C LEU A 140 2.55 -4.55 -0.55
N PRO A 141 1.54 -3.78 -0.97
CA PRO A 141 0.18 -3.95 -0.47
C PRO A 141 -0.33 -5.37 -0.69
N GLY A 142 -0.83 -5.98 0.37
CA GLY A 142 -1.63 -7.21 0.35
C GLY A 142 -3.12 -6.95 0.63
N GLY A 143 -3.51 -5.73 1.00
CA GLY A 143 -4.92 -5.41 1.19
C GLY A 143 -5.23 -3.91 1.25
N LEU A 144 -6.50 -3.59 0.98
CA LEU A 144 -7.08 -2.27 1.13
C LEU A 144 -8.34 -2.39 1.99
N GLN A 145 -8.37 -1.69 3.11
CA GLN A 145 -9.53 -1.61 4.00
C GLN A 145 -10.06 -0.17 4.03
N ILE A 146 -11.37 0.00 3.84
CA ILE A 146 -12.05 1.28 4.02
C ILE A 146 -13.16 1.13 5.04
N SER A 147 -13.21 2.09 5.98
CA SER A 147 -14.28 2.23 6.97
C SER A 147 -14.93 3.60 6.82
N LEU A 148 -16.24 3.61 6.57
CA LEU A 148 -17.06 4.80 6.41
C LEU A 148 -18.00 4.93 7.60
N THR A 149 -17.99 6.08 8.26
CA THR A 149 -18.92 6.40 9.34
C THR A 149 -19.89 7.45 8.87
N GLY A 150 -21.19 7.15 8.96
CA GLY A 150 -22.26 8.05 8.56
C GLY A 150 -23.43 8.04 9.55
N THR A 151 -24.46 8.81 9.22
CA THR A 151 -25.75 8.72 9.91
C THR A 151 -26.87 8.36 8.95
N ASN A 152 -27.85 7.61 9.43
CA ASN A 152 -29.05 7.30 8.65
C ASN A 152 -30.17 8.33 8.89
N ASN A 153 -31.31 8.18 8.23
CA ASN A 153 -32.43 9.12 8.35
C ASN A 153 -33.02 9.21 9.78
N ALA A 154 -32.81 8.20 10.62
CA ALA A 154 -33.21 8.21 12.03
C ALA A 154 -32.18 8.91 12.95
N GLY A 155 -31.04 9.36 12.41
CA GLY A 155 -29.93 9.94 13.16
C GLY A 155 -29.06 8.90 13.87
N ASN A 156 -29.20 7.62 13.54
CA ASN A 156 -28.36 6.57 14.10
C ASN A 156 -27.01 6.56 13.39
N ILE A 157 -25.93 6.35 14.16
CA ILE A 157 -24.61 6.11 13.58
C ILE A 157 -24.64 4.75 12.88
N ILE A 158 -24.18 4.74 11.64
CA ILE A 158 -23.98 3.54 10.85
C ILE A 158 -22.55 3.51 10.33
N VAL A 159 -21.99 2.31 10.22
CA VAL A 159 -20.62 2.09 9.75
C VAL A 159 -20.64 1.06 8.64
N ASN A 160 -20.01 1.38 7.51
CA ASN A 160 -19.67 0.42 6.48
C ASN A 160 -18.18 0.17 6.51
N THR A 161 -17.76 -1.07 6.75
CA THR A 161 -16.35 -1.46 6.68
C THR A 161 -16.20 -2.56 5.67
N TRP A 162 -15.26 -2.42 4.75
CA TRP A 162 -14.91 -3.47 3.82
C TRP A 162 -13.40 -3.56 3.65
N VAL A 163 -12.96 -4.74 3.20
CA VAL A 163 -11.57 -5.05 2.89
C VAL A 163 -11.49 -5.87 1.61
N ILE A 164 -10.51 -5.57 0.79
CA ILE A 164 -10.08 -6.37 -0.35
C ILE A 164 -8.68 -6.86 -0.03
N LEU A 165 -8.47 -8.18 -0.05
CA LEU A 165 -7.15 -8.80 0.06
C LEU A 165 -6.69 -9.19 -1.35
N PHE A 166 -5.45 -8.83 -1.69
CA PHE A 166 -4.87 -9.08 -3.00
C PHE A 166 -3.95 -10.30 -2.97
N ASP A 167 -4.00 -11.09 -4.04
CA ASP A 167 -3.04 -12.16 -4.26
C ASP A 167 -1.93 -11.67 -5.19
N ASN A 168 -0.85 -11.16 -4.58
CA ASN A 168 0.30 -10.62 -5.31
C ASN A 168 1.11 -11.67 -6.09
N THR A 169 0.68 -12.93 -6.10
CA THR A 169 1.24 -13.99 -6.94
C THR A 169 0.52 -14.14 -8.28
N ALA A 170 -0.64 -13.49 -8.45
CA ALA A 170 -1.53 -13.64 -9.61
C ALA A 170 -1.80 -12.33 -10.39
N CYS A 171 -0.93 -11.34 -10.29
CA CYS A 171 -1.15 -10.00 -10.89
C CYS A 171 -1.09 -9.93 -12.42
N GLY A 172 -0.78 -11.03 -13.10
CA GLY A 172 -0.80 -11.10 -14.57
C GLY A 172 -2.20 -11.01 -15.19
N ILE A 173 -3.25 -10.86 -14.37
CA ILE A 173 -4.65 -10.77 -14.80
C ILE A 173 -5.15 -9.35 -14.53
N VAL A 174 -5.31 -8.58 -15.60
CA VAL A 174 -5.72 -7.17 -15.56
C VAL A 174 -7.09 -6.97 -16.24
N PRO A 175 -7.91 -6.03 -15.73
CA PRO A 175 -7.69 -5.24 -14.52
C PRO A 175 -8.05 -6.01 -13.23
N VAL A 176 -7.28 -5.79 -12.15
CA VAL A 176 -7.59 -6.36 -10.82
C VAL A 176 -8.84 -5.69 -10.23
N LEU A 177 -8.98 -4.38 -10.44
CA LEU A 177 -10.16 -3.59 -10.13
C LEU A 177 -10.51 -2.74 -11.34
N ALA A 178 -11.80 -2.63 -11.66
CA ALA A 178 -12.29 -1.89 -12.81
C ALA A 178 -13.15 -0.68 -12.41
N ILE A 179 -13.35 0.22 -13.36
CA ILE A 179 -14.33 1.30 -13.23
C ILE A 179 -15.73 0.67 -13.16
N ASN A 180 -16.55 1.15 -12.22
CA ASN A 180 -17.86 0.63 -11.81
C ASN A 180 -17.82 -0.64 -10.94
N ASP A 181 -16.66 -1.02 -10.42
CA ASP A 181 -16.61 -2.02 -9.35
C ASP A 181 -17.22 -1.43 -8.07
N GLU A 182 -18.13 -2.17 -7.44
CA GLU A 182 -18.87 -1.73 -6.26
C GLU A 182 -18.61 -2.64 -5.06
N ILE A 183 -18.48 -2.03 -3.87
CA ILE A 183 -18.44 -2.72 -2.58
C ILE A 183 -18.91 -1.79 -1.46
N GLY A 184 -19.93 -2.22 -0.71
CA GLY A 184 -20.49 -1.40 0.35
C GLY A 184 -21.08 -0.10 -0.21
N TRP A 185 -20.75 1.05 0.41
CA TRP A 185 -21.21 2.37 -0.06
C TRP A 185 -20.27 3.03 -1.08
N ILE A 186 -19.45 2.24 -1.77
CA ILE A 186 -18.40 2.75 -2.66
C ILE A 186 -18.57 2.18 -4.06
N ASN A 187 -18.47 3.09 -5.04
CA ASN A 187 -18.23 2.80 -6.43
C ASN A 187 -16.82 3.26 -6.82
N ILE A 188 -16.07 2.43 -7.54
CA ILE A 188 -14.77 2.80 -8.10
C ILE A 188 -14.99 3.52 -9.42
N VAL A 189 -14.65 4.82 -9.49
CA VAL A 189 -14.87 5.64 -10.69
C VAL A 189 -13.62 5.89 -11.51
N ASP A 190 -12.44 5.75 -10.91
CA ASP A 190 -11.16 5.76 -11.63
C ASP A 190 -10.10 4.93 -10.90
N VAL A 191 -9.20 4.31 -11.67
CA VAL A 191 -8.03 3.57 -11.18
C VAL A 191 -6.88 3.68 -12.16
N THR A 192 -5.65 3.80 -11.64
CA THR A 192 -4.44 3.68 -12.47
C THR A 192 -3.68 2.44 -12.08
N ALA A 193 -3.15 1.72 -13.07
CA ALA A 193 -2.28 0.58 -12.85
C ALA A 193 -1.06 0.95 -11.96
N PRO A 194 -0.48 -0.03 -11.24
CA PRO A 194 0.81 0.15 -10.57
C PRO A 194 1.89 0.55 -11.57
N VAL A 195 2.98 1.15 -11.08
CA VAL A 195 4.16 1.41 -11.92
C VAL A 195 4.82 0.08 -12.32
N ASP A 196 5.32 0.01 -13.56
CA ASP A 196 5.96 -1.19 -14.13
C ASP A 196 7.09 -1.77 -13.26
N GLU A 197 7.70 -0.95 -12.39
CA GLU A 197 8.73 -1.37 -11.42
C GLU A 197 8.25 -2.50 -10.49
N TYR A 198 6.95 -2.54 -10.16
CA TYR A 198 6.37 -3.52 -9.25
C TYR A 198 5.54 -4.59 -9.95
N CYS A 199 5.47 -4.59 -11.28
CA CYS A 199 4.83 -5.63 -12.09
C CYS A 199 5.26 -5.44 -13.56
N PRO A 200 6.27 -6.19 -14.08
CA PRO A 200 6.67 -6.13 -15.48
C PRO A 200 5.67 -6.81 -16.45
#